data_AF-A0AA39M7S2-F1
#
_entry.id   AF-A0AA39M7S2-F1
#
_cell.length_a   1.000
_cell.length_b   1.000
_cell.length_c   1.000
_cell.angle_alpha   90.00
_cell.angle_beta   90.00
_cell.angle_gamma   90.00
#
_symmetry.space_group_name_H-M   'P 1'
#
loop_
_entity.id
_entity.type
_entity.pdbx_description
1 polymer ?
#
loop_
_entity_poly.entity_id
_entity_poly.type
_entity_poly.pdbx_seq_one_letter_code
_entity_poly.pdbx_strand_id
1 'polypeptide(L)'
;MPTTKWFFFLIPLLEIHFVTSTDVDVKYRFTYISSRIVGSKTEHSVGSLDDCGDRAYDERAFAFAYVANSTGHFCTVVHSFDSLEENSRPQERHFLMDKRDIKGLECREYRETVREIIDESEDCDDDEAICEALQGVASSFPFHPPISMQIQETQCALKSDHPDCVCPTGWTEVCCPERTQPRTDKDGTQFCCPPTGPCCPFGMSIVPKQKGNICCPTGFKYSPEFGSCLQNVEIMERPQTITALNQHCWDLDAEPVKIENREQNQKIPQAIIGLQIPEDIAWGVDNFRWASDNSVPTFTHWKDGEPNNHNNETLGDEIFVLRSKSGKWFDVNSNTDFIPTPMVLVCMTDAASGYRG
;
A
#
# COMPACT_ATOMS: atom_id res chain seq x y z
N MET A 1 -57.60 -56.60 -51.90
CA MET A 1 -56.14 -56.72 -51.66
C MET A 1 -55.66 -55.42 -51.06
N PRO A 2 -54.96 -55.44 -49.91
CA PRO A 2 -54.80 -54.25 -49.08
C PRO A 2 -53.65 -53.37 -49.59
N THR A 3 -53.91 -52.07 -49.67
CA THR A 3 -52.92 -51.02 -49.93
C THR A 3 -52.38 -50.51 -48.61
N THR A 4 -51.11 -50.80 -48.34
CA THR A 4 -50.34 -50.33 -47.19
C THR A 4 -50.10 -48.82 -47.30
N LYS A 5 -50.73 -48.03 -46.41
CA LYS A 5 -50.45 -46.61 -46.25
C LYS A 5 -49.31 -46.44 -45.25
N TRP A 6 -48.21 -45.86 -45.71
CA TRP A 6 -47.06 -45.46 -44.89
C TRP A 6 -47.39 -44.17 -44.13
N PHE A 7 -47.29 -44.21 -42.81
CA PHE A 7 -47.30 -43.02 -41.95
C PHE A 7 -45.87 -42.46 -41.89
N PHE A 8 -45.66 -41.26 -42.45
CA PHE A 8 -44.47 -40.47 -42.19
C PHE A 8 -44.64 -39.77 -40.83
N PHE A 9 -43.81 -40.12 -39.85
CA PHE A 9 -43.62 -39.33 -38.65
C PHE A 9 -42.69 -38.15 -38.98
N LEU A 10 -43.24 -36.93 -38.94
CA LEU A 10 -42.45 -35.70 -38.89
C LEU A 10 -41.80 -35.60 -37.50
N ILE A 11 -40.49 -35.81 -37.45
CA ILE A 11 -39.68 -35.50 -36.26
C ILE A 11 -39.49 -33.97 -36.24
N PRO A 12 -39.90 -33.25 -35.18
CA PRO A 12 -39.60 -31.83 -35.06
C PRO A 12 -38.09 -31.65 -34.94
N LEU A 13 -37.52 -30.88 -35.86
CA LEU A 13 -36.15 -30.39 -35.81
C LEU A 13 -35.99 -29.56 -34.53
N LEU A 14 -35.28 -30.13 -33.56
CA LEU A 14 -34.83 -29.43 -32.36
C LEU A 14 -33.78 -28.39 -32.82
N GLU A 15 -34.13 -27.11 -32.81
CA GLU A 15 -33.17 -26.03 -33.01
C GLU A 15 -32.22 -26.01 -31.80
N ILE A 16 -31.05 -26.63 -31.97
CA ILE A 16 -29.94 -26.50 -31.02
C ILE A 16 -29.36 -25.10 -31.23
N HIS A 17 -29.76 -24.15 -30.39
CA HIS A 17 -29.04 -22.89 -30.25
C HIS A 17 -27.67 -23.21 -29.63
N PHE A 18 -26.63 -23.22 -30.46
CA PHE A 18 -25.26 -23.13 -29.97
C PHE A 18 -25.10 -21.77 -29.32
N VAL A 19 -25.15 -21.73 -27.98
CA VAL A 19 -24.63 -20.61 -27.22
C VAL A 19 -23.13 -20.59 -27.49
N THR A 20 -22.69 -19.70 -28.36
CA THR A 20 -21.26 -19.37 -28.46
C THR A 20 -20.90 -18.72 -27.13
N SER A 21 -20.26 -19.49 -26.25
CA SER A 21 -19.55 -18.95 -25.10
C SER A 21 -18.59 -17.92 -25.65
N THR A 22 -18.89 -16.63 -25.43
CA THR A 22 -17.87 -15.60 -25.54
C THR A 22 -16.90 -15.90 -24.41
N ASP A 23 -15.80 -16.58 -24.71
CA ASP A 23 -14.66 -16.68 -23.80
C ASP A 23 -14.38 -15.26 -23.31
N VAL A 24 -14.70 -15.03 -22.05
CA VAL A 24 -14.30 -13.82 -21.35
C VAL A 24 -12.80 -13.99 -21.20
N ASP A 25 -12.05 -13.34 -22.08
CA ASP A 25 -10.60 -13.32 -22.09
C ASP A 25 -10.13 -12.86 -20.70
N VAL A 26 -9.75 -13.81 -19.84
CA VAL A 26 -9.35 -13.49 -18.46
C VAL A 26 -8.02 -12.76 -18.56
N LYS A 27 -8.08 -11.45 -18.33
CA LYS A 27 -6.90 -10.58 -18.42
C LYS A 27 -6.14 -10.65 -17.10
N TYR A 28 -5.14 -11.52 -17.07
CA TYR A 28 -4.14 -11.48 -16.02
C TYR A 28 -3.15 -10.35 -16.28
N ARG A 29 -2.64 -9.76 -15.21
CA ARG A 29 -1.49 -8.84 -15.26
C ARG A 29 -0.49 -9.24 -14.19
N PHE A 30 0.74 -8.77 -14.33
CA PHE A 30 1.78 -8.94 -13.32
C PHE A 30 2.14 -7.58 -12.72
N THR A 31 2.08 -7.47 -11.40
CA THR A 31 2.36 -6.24 -10.66
C THR A 31 3.72 -6.35 -9.97
N TYR A 32 4.50 -5.27 -10.05
CA TYR A 32 5.84 -5.21 -9.48
C TYR A 32 5.78 -5.14 -7.95
N ILE A 33 6.49 -6.04 -7.27
CA ILE A 33 6.52 -6.16 -5.81
C ILE A 33 7.91 -5.92 -5.22
N SER A 34 7.95 -5.46 -3.98
CA SER A 34 9.19 -5.21 -3.23
C SER A 34 9.83 -6.48 -2.65
N SER A 35 9.03 -7.52 -2.38
CA SER A 35 9.49 -8.78 -1.79
C SER A 35 10.02 -9.76 -2.84
N ARG A 36 10.94 -10.63 -2.42
CA ARG A 36 11.43 -11.75 -3.22
C ARG A 36 10.56 -12.97 -2.97
N ILE A 37 10.02 -13.55 -4.05
CA ILE A 37 9.25 -14.79 -3.99
C ILE A 37 10.20 -15.98 -4.13
N VAL A 38 10.12 -16.92 -3.19
CA VAL A 38 10.89 -18.16 -3.19
C VAL A 38 9.94 -19.32 -3.45
N GLY A 39 10.40 -20.24 -4.31
CA GLY A 39 9.62 -21.40 -4.71
C GLY A 39 10.30 -22.20 -5.81
N SER A 40 9.58 -23.19 -6.35
CA SER A 40 10.05 -23.92 -7.53
C SER A 40 10.08 -22.98 -8.74
N LYS A 41 11.17 -23.05 -9.52
CA LYS A 41 11.44 -22.05 -10.57
C LYS A 41 12.17 -22.64 -11.77
N THR A 42 12.01 -21.97 -12.91
CA THR A 42 12.78 -22.20 -14.13
C THR A 42 13.44 -20.92 -14.59
N GLU A 43 14.61 -21.01 -15.23
CA GLU A 43 15.40 -19.85 -15.65
C GLU A 43 15.54 -19.85 -17.17
N HIS A 44 15.32 -18.67 -17.77
CA HIS A 44 15.31 -18.45 -19.20
C HIS A 44 16.14 -17.22 -19.56
N SER A 45 16.81 -17.26 -20.70
CA SER A 45 17.31 -16.03 -21.34
C SER A 45 16.19 -15.43 -22.18
N VAL A 46 15.95 -14.15 -22.01
CA VAL A 46 14.89 -13.39 -22.69
C VAL A 46 15.49 -12.15 -23.38
N GLY A 47 14.74 -11.47 -24.25
CA GLY A 47 15.20 -10.23 -24.88
C GLY A 47 14.83 -8.99 -24.09
N SER A 48 13.74 -9.03 -23.33
CA SER A 48 13.20 -7.89 -22.60
C SER A 48 12.44 -8.30 -21.33
N LEU A 49 11.94 -7.31 -20.57
CA LEU A 49 11.01 -7.55 -19.47
C LEU A 49 9.67 -8.11 -19.99
N ASP A 50 9.17 -7.56 -21.09
CA ASP A 50 7.89 -7.96 -21.67
C ASP A 50 7.94 -9.44 -22.10
N ASP A 51 9.03 -9.87 -22.72
CA ASP A 51 9.26 -11.28 -23.08
C ASP A 51 9.24 -12.21 -21.85
N CYS A 52 9.66 -11.72 -20.68
CA CYS A 52 9.63 -12.47 -19.44
C CYS A 52 8.20 -12.59 -18.89
N GLY A 53 7.42 -11.50 -18.98
CA GLY A 53 5.99 -11.50 -18.64
C GLY A 53 5.19 -12.44 -19.54
N ASP A 54 5.41 -12.36 -20.86
CA ASP A 54 4.78 -13.25 -21.84
C ASP A 54 5.13 -14.72 -21.56
N ARG A 55 6.40 -15.01 -21.24
CA ARG A 55 6.81 -16.36 -20.86
C ARG A 55 6.12 -16.84 -19.59
N ALA A 56 6.07 -16.00 -18.55
CA ALA A 56 5.42 -16.36 -17.29
C ALA A 56 3.93 -16.63 -17.49
N TYR A 57 3.26 -15.84 -18.35
CA TYR A 57 1.89 -16.05 -18.77
C TYR A 57 1.71 -17.38 -19.51
N ASP A 58 2.54 -17.66 -20.53
CA ASP A 58 2.49 -18.90 -21.31
C ASP A 58 2.71 -20.15 -20.45
N GLU A 59 3.59 -20.06 -19.44
CA GLU A 59 3.85 -21.15 -18.50
C GLU A 59 2.84 -21.21 -17.34
N ARG A 60 1.84 -20.32 -17.30
CA ARG A 60 0.83 -20.22 -16.23
C ARG A 60 1.44 -20.05 -14.83
N ALA A 61 2.50 -19.26 -14.75
CA ALA A 61 3.17 -18.97 -13.50
C ALA A 61 2.44 -17.88 -12.70
N PHE A 62 2.40 -18.02 -11.37
CA PHE A 62 1.81 -16.98 -10.51
C PHE A 62 2.77 -15.81 -10.26
N ALA A 63 4.06 -15.97 -10.57
CA ALA A 63 5.07 -14.94 -10.39
C ALA A 63 6.27 -15.13 -11.30
N PHE A 64 7.04 -14.06 -11.50
CA PHE A 64 8.35 -14.14 -12.12
C PHE A 64 9.33 -13.11 -11.53
N ALA A 65 10.61 -13.33 -11.75
CA ALA A 65 11.66 -12.37 -11.46
C ALA A 65 12.46 -12.06 -12.72
N TYR A 66 12.88 -10.81 -12.85
CA TYR A 66 13.62 -10.32 -14.01
C TYR A 66 14.91 -9.64 -13.58
N VAL A 67 16.01 -10.00 -14.24
CA VAL A 67 17.34 -9.39 -14.05
C VAL A 67 17.87 -8.96 -15.40
N ALA A 68 18.33 -7.71 -15.49
CA ALA A 68 19.10 -7.21 -16.62
C ALA A 68 20.52 -6.84 -16.15
N ASN A 69 21.54 -7.36 -16.83
CA ASN A 69 22.93 -7.03 -16.52
C ASN A 69 23.76 -6.96 -17.83
N SER A 70 25.08 -6.78 -17.70
CA SER A 70 25.99 -6.68 -18.85
C SER A 70 26.08 -7.93 -19.72
N THR A 71 25.58 -9.08 -19.24
CA THR A 71 25.61 -10.37 -19.93
C THR A 71 24.29 -10.70 -20.64
N GLY A 72 23.23 -9.93 -20.39
CA GLY A 72 21.93 -10.10 -21.04
C GLY A 72 20.76 -9.93 -20.07
N HIS A 73 19.60 -10.42 -20.51
CA HIS A 73 18.34 -10.40 -19.76
C HIS A 73 17.95 -11.82 -19.38
N PHE A 74 17.57 -12.00 -18.12
CA PHE A 74 17.27 -13.29 -17.52
C PHE A 74 15.91 -13.23 -16.83
N CYS A 75 15.09 -14.25 -17.09
CA CYS A 75 13.77 -14.42 -16.55
C CYS A 75 13.74 -15.66 -15.66
N THR A 76 13.27 -15.51 -14.44
CA THR A 76 13.04 -16.61 -13.50
C THR A 76 11.54 -16.76 -13.33
N VAL A 77 10.95 -17.81 -13.91
CA VAL A 77 9.51 -18.09 -13.81
C VAL A 77 9.28 -18.96 -12.58
N VAL A 78 8.36 -18.55 -11.69
CA VAL A 78 8.10 -19.19 -10.39
C VAL A 78 6.76 -19.92 -10.42
N HIS A 79 6.81 -21.23 -10.19
CA HIS A 79 5.68 -22.15 -10.38
C HIS A 79 4.97 -22.55 -9.09
N SER A 80 5.67 -22.52 -7.96
CA SER A 80 5.09 -22.77 -6.64
C SER A 80 5.54 -21.72 -5.63
N PHE A 81 4.82 -21.59 -4.52
CA PHE A 81 5.20 -20.71 -3.42
C PHE A 81 5.77 -21.53 -2.25
N ASP A 82 6.93 -21.10 -1.74
CA ASP A 82 7.52 -21.63 -0.50
C ASP A 82 7.57 -20.53 0.59
N SER A 83 8.11 -19.35 0.27
CA SER A 83 8.25 -18.23 1.21
C SER A 83 8.38 -16.87 0.53
N LEU A 84 8.15 -15.80 1.30
CA LEU A 84 8.55 -14.44 0.96
C LEU A 84 9.80 -14.05 1.73
N GLU A 85 10.76 -13.47 1.03
CA GLU A 85 12.01 -12.96 1.59
C GLU A 85 12.18 -11.48 1.27
N GLU A 86 13.01 -10.80 2.06
CA GLU A 86 13.48 -9.47 1.70
C GLU A 86 14.34 -9.54 0.42
N ASN A 87 14.08 -8.64 -0.52
CA ASN A 87 14.85 -8.59 -1.75
C ASN A 87 16.21 -7.91 -1.52
N SER A 88 17.21 -8.71 -1.19
CA SER A 88 18.60 -8.26 -1.03
C SER A 88 19.32 -7.89 -2.34
N ARG A 89 18.65 -8.05 -3.50
CA ARG A 89 19.22 -7.83 -4.83
C ARG A 89 18.39 -6.78 -5.59
N PRO A 90 18.68 -5.48 -5.44
CA PRO A 90 17.84 -4.43 -6.03
C PRO A 90 17.74 -4.48 -7.56
N GLN A 91 18.72 -5.08 -8.24
CA GLN A 91 18.71 -5.32 -9.70
C GLN A 91 17.74 -6.43 -10.14
N GLU A 92 17.25 -7.26 -9.22
CA GLU A 92 16.28 -8.32 -9.46
C GLU A 92 14.88 -7.78 -9.15
N ARG A 93 14.04 -7.67 -10.19
CA ARG A 93 12.66 -7.17 -10.07
C ARG A 93 11.71 -8.35 -10.00
N HIS A 94 10.89 -8.42 -8.96
CA HIS A 94 9.91 -9.50 -8.76
C HIS A 94 8.51 -9.02 -9.10
N PHE A 95 7.76 -9.85 -9.81
CA PHE A 95 6.40 -9.54 -10.22
C PHE A 95 5.47 -10.66 -9.76
N LEU A 96 4.34 -10.28 -9.19
CA LEU A 96 3.28 -11.17 -8.74
C LEU A 96 2.07 -11.01 -9.65
N MET A 97 1.44 -12.11 -10.02
CA MET A 97 0.20 -12.07 -10.76
C MET A 97 -0.89 -11.39 -9.94
N ASP A 98 -1.58 -10.47 -10.59
CA ASP A 98 -2.53 -9.56 -9.98
C ASP A 98 -3.89 -9.74 -10.65
N LYS A 99 -4.85 -10.23 -9.87
CA LYS A 99 -6.20 -10.57 -10.33
C LYS A 99 -7.24 -9.47 -10.04
N ARG A 100 -6.81 -8.29 -9.61
CA ARG A 100 -7.73 -7.21 -9.25
C ARG A 100 -8.45 -6.70 -10.50
N ASP A 101 -9.75 -6.39 -10.39
CA ASP A 101 -10.52 -5.73 -11.45
C ASP A 101 -10.12 -4.25 -11.58
N ILE A 102 -8.95 -4.00 -12.17
CA ILE A 102 -8.48 -2.63 -12.40
C ILE A 102 -9.10 -2.13 -13.70
N LYS A 103 -10.07 -1.22 -13.53
CA LYS A 103 -10.72 -0.50 -14.63
C LYS A 103 -9.70 0.36 -15.36
N GLY A 104 -9.19 -0.18 -16.46
CA GLY A 104 -8.17 0.44 -17.30
C GLY A 104 -6.86 -0.33 -17.22
N LEU A 105 -6.36 -0.78 -18.37
CA LEU A 105 -5.07 -1.47 -18.53
C LEU A 105 -3.87 -0.54 -18.29
N GLU A 106 -3.95 0.36 -17.32
CA GLU A 106 -2.83 1.23 -16.97
C GLU A 106 -1.88 0.43 -16.08
N CYS A 107 -0.74 0.05 -16.65
CA CYS A 107 0.41 -0.42 -15.89
C CYS A 107 0.85 0.72 -14.96
N ARG A 108 0.64 0.53 -13.66
CA ARG A 108 1.14 1.44 -12.64
C ARG A 108 2.65 1.22 -12.51
N GLU A 109 3.43 2.29 -12.61
CA GLU A 109 4.90 2.21 -12.49
C GLU A 109 5.37 2.09 -11.03
N TYR A 110 4.47 2.23 -10.05
CA TYR A 110 4.83 2.16 -8.64
C TYR A 110 4.86 0.72 -8.12
N ARG A 111 5.74 0.48 -7.14
CA ARG A 111 5.83 -0.79 -6.41
C ARG A 111 4.60 -0.93 -5.52
N GLU A 112 3.98 -2.10 -5.57
CA GLU A 112 2.92 -2.46 -4.63
C GLU A 112 3.44 -3.53 -3.66
N THR A 113 2.86 -3.56 -2.48
CA THR A 113 3.11 -4.65 -1.55
C THR A 113 2.37 -5.89 -2.02
N VAL A 114 2.94 -7.06 -1.74
CA VAL A 114 2.26 -8.34 -2.02
C VAL A 114 0.89 -8.39 -1.35
N ARG A 115 0.76 -7.78 -0.16
CA ARG A 115 -0.48 -7.74 0.60
C ARG A 115 -1.59 -6.97 -0.12
N GLU A 116 -1.31 -5.78 -0.66
CA GLU A 116 -2.29 -5.00 -1.41
C GLU A 116 -2.84 -5.76 -2.63
N ILE A 117 -1.97 -6.52 -3.31
CA ILE A 117 -2.37 -7.33 -4.47
C ILE A 117 -3.29 -8.47 -4.06
N ILE A 118 -2.97 -9.16 -2.97
CA ILE A 118 -3.71 -10.33 -2.48
C ILE A 118 -5.04 -9.93 -1.83
N ASP A 119 -5.05 -8.91 -0.98
CA ASP A 119 -6.23 -8.49 -0.21
C ASP A 119 -7.37 -7.97 -1.12
N GLU A 120 -7.04 -7.44 -2.30
CA GLU A 120 -8.00 -6.94 -3.30
C GLU A 120 -8.30 -7.94 -4.44
N SER A 121 -7.65 -9.11 -4.46
CA SER A 121 -7.89 -10.11 -5.50
C SER A 121 -9.20 -10.86 -5.26
N GLU A 122 -10.16 -10.75 -6.19
CA GLU A 122 -11.40 -11.54 -6.17
C GLU A 122 -11.12 -13.02 -6.51
N ASP A 123 -12.06 -13.88 -6.14
CA ASP A 123 -12.01 -15.35 -6.16
C ASP A 123 -11.13 -15.96 -7.28
N CYS A 124 -10.24 -16.87 -6.89
CA CYS A 124 -9.31 -17.53 -7.79
C CYS A 124 -9.98 -18.74 -8.44
N ASP A 125 -10.69 -18.51 -9.55
CA ASP A 125 -11.60 -19.53 -10.12
C ASP A 125 -11.01 -20.39 -11.27
N ASP A 126 -9.86 -20.02 -11.85
CA ASP A 126 -9.49 -20.52 -13.19
C ASP A 126 -8.33 -21.54 -13.26
N ASP A 127 -7.37 -21.52 -12.32
CA ASP A 127 -6.23 -22.45 -12.33
C ASP A 127 -5.79 -22.81 -10.91
N GLU A 128 -6.04 -24.07 -10.51
CA GLU A 128 -5.86 -24.58 -9.15
C GLU A 128 -4.43 -24.37 -8.63
N ALA A 129 -3.40 -24.58 -9.47
CA ALA A 129 -2.01 -24.45 -9.06
C ALA A 129 -1.63 -22.99 -8.78
N ILE A 130 -2.12 -22.07 -9.60
CA ILE A 130 -2.01 -20.63 -9.39
C ILE A 130 -2.68 -20.24 -8.07
N CYS A 131 -3.87 -20.77 -7.80
CA CYS A 131 -4.64 -20.42 -6.62
C CYS A 131 -4.00 -20.93 -5.34
N GLU A 132 -3.49 -22.16 -5.34
CA GLU A 132 -2.71 -22.70 -4.22
C GLU A 132 -1.46 -21.84 -3.94
N ALA A 133 -0.76 -21.39 -4.99
CA ALA A 133 0.40 -20.52 -4.83
C ALA A 133 0.03 -19.15 -4.23
N LEU A 134 -1.01 -18.49 -4.75
CA LEU A 134 -1.50 -17.21 -4.21
C LEU A 134 -2.02 -17.34 -2.77
N GLN A 135 -2.69 -18.44 -2.43
CA GLN A 135 -3.10 -18.74 -1.05
C GLN A 135 -1.90 -18.99 -0.14
N GLY A 136 -0.86 -19.64 -0.65
CA GLY A 136 0.41 -19.80 0.06
C GLY A 136 1.04 -18.45 0.38
N VAL A 137 1.09 -17.55 -0.62
CA VAL A 137 1.56 -16.16 -0.45
C VAL A 137 0.74 -15.45 0.63
N ALA A 138 -0.59 -15.50 0.55
CA ALA A 138 -1.49 -14.90 1.54
C ALA A 138 -1.23 -15.42 2.96
N SER A 139 -1.02 -16.72 3.09
CA SER A 139 -0.79 -17.40 4.38
C SER A 139 0.58 -17.07 5.01
N SER A 140 1.53 -16.56 4.23
CA SER A 140 2.85 -16.17 4.73
C SER A 140 2.86 -14.87 5.53
N PHE A 141 1.79 -14.08 5.43
CA PHE A 141 1.59 -12.91 6.27
C PHE A 141 0.95 -13.34 7.59
N PRO A 142 1.54 -13.00 8.76
CA PRO A 142 0.85 -13.19 10.02
C PRO A 142 -0.46 -12.41 9.94
N PHE A 143 -1.58 -13.12 10.04
CA PHE A 143 -2.94 -12.58 9.94
C PHE A 143 -3.06 -11.26 10.70
N HIS A 144 -3.02 -10.15 9.97
CA HIS A 144 -3.78 -8.96 10.31
C HIS A 144 -5.03 -9.09 9.45
N PRO A 145 -6.21 -9.35 10.04
CA PRO A 145 -7.40 -9.64 9.26
C PRO A 145 -7.66 -8.49 8.27
N PRO A 146 -7.85 -8.78 6.96
CA PRO A 146 -8.33 -7.79 6.02
C PRO A 146 -9.74 -7.35 6.42
N ILE A 147 -9.97 -6.05 6.40
CA ILE A 147 -11.30 -5.46 6.55
C ILE A 147 -12.04 -5.76 5.24
N SER A 148 -13.01 -6.69 5.29
CA SER A 148 -14.15 -6.88 4.38
C SER A 148 -14.22 -8.24 3.64
N MET A 149 -15.34 -8.92 3.89
CA MET A 149 -16.02 -9.96 3.10
C MET A 149 -15.39 -11.36 2.96
N GLN A 150 -15.69 -12.23 3.93
CA GLN A 150 -16.69 -13.28 3.71
C GLN A 150 -17.40 -13.63 5.02
N ILE A 151 -18.73 -13.47 4.98
CA ILE A 151 -19.66 -13.98 5.98
C ILE A 151 -19.65 -15.50 5.87
N GLN A 152 -19.03 -16.19 6.83
CA GLN A 152 -19.56 -17.46 7.30
C GLN A 152 -20.23 -17.22 8.65
N GLU A 153 -21.54 -17.51 8.70
CA GLU A 153 -22.23 -17.74 9.97
C GLU A 153 -21.48 -18.83 10.73
N THR A 154 -20.59 -18.45 11.65
CA THR A 154 -20.46 -18.97 13.02
C THR A 154 -19.17 -18.49 13.68
N GLN A 155 -19.35 -17.85 14.83
CA GLN A 155 -18.36 -17.70 15.91
C GLN A 155 -17.15 -16.78 15.63
N CYS A 156 -17.38 -15.48 15.86
CA CYS A 156 -16.34 -14.60 16.39
C CYS A 156 -15.82 -15.17 17.71
N ALA A 157 -14.71 -15.90 17.65
CA ALA A 157 -13.87 -16.18 18.79
C ALA A 157 -12.62 -15.29 18.69
N LEU A 158 -12.80 -13.98 18.87
CA LEU A 158 -11.74 -13.22 19.54
C LEU A 158 -11.75 -13.72 20.98
N LYS A 159 -10.79 -14.60 21.28
CA LYS A 159 -10.38 -14.82 22.66
C LYS A 159 -10.04 -13.45 23.25
N SER A 160 -10.81 -13.13 24.27
CA SER A 160 -10.77 -11.96 25.12
C SER A 160 -9.48 -11.88 25.93
N ASP A 161 -8.35 -11.57 25.29
CA ASP A 161 -7.13 -11.26 26.05
C ASP A 161 -6.92 -9.74 26.23
N HIS A 162 -7.86 -8.90 25.78
CA HIS A 162 -8.02 -7.54 26.28
C HIS A 162 -9.27 -7.47 27.19
N PRO A 163 -9.12 -7.41 28.53
CA PRO A 163 -10.24 -7.52 29.48
C PRO A 163 -11.26 -6.37 29.42
N ASP A 164 -11.03 -5.35 28.60
CA ASP A 164 -11.72 -4.05 28.71
C ASP A 164 -12.54 -3.62 27.47
N CYS A 165 -12.74 -4.50 26.48
CA CYS A 165 -13.61 -4.22 25.33
C CYS A 165 -15.06 -4.71 25.55
N VAL A 166 -16.06 -3.84 25.37
CA VAL A 166 -17.50 -4.18 25.48
C VAL A 166 -18.17 -4.08 24.11
N CYS A 167 -18.62 -5.21 23.56
CA CYS A 167 -19.43 -5.27 22.34
C CYS A 167 -20.92 -5.32 22.68
N PRO A 168 -21.77 -4.40 22.18
CA PRO A 168 -23.22 -4.53 22.28
C PRO A 168 -23.73 -5.69 21.45
N THR A 169 -24.83 -6.30 21.91
CA THR A 169 -25.52 -7.37 21.20
C THR A 169 -25.95 -6.91 19.80
N GLY A 170 -25.46 -7.56 18.75
CA GLY A 170 -25.80 -7.28 17.34
C GLY A 170 -24.74 -6.52 16.53
N TRP A 171 -23.61 -6.16 17.13
CA TRP A 171 -22.45 -5.60 16.42
C TRP A 171 -21.48 -6.72 16.05
N THR A 172 -21.09 -6.82 14.78
CA THR A 172 -20.30 -7.95 14.27
C THR A 172 -18.79 -7.71 14.23
N GLU A 173 -18.30 -6.45 14.22
CA GLU A 173 -16.88 -6.19 13.87
C GLU A 173 -16.13 -5.15 14.72
N VAL A 174 -16.81 -4.31 15.53
CA VAL A 174 -16.15 -3.14 16.15
C VAL A 174 -16.14 -3.19 17.67
N CYS A 175 -14.95 -3.42 18.25
CA CYS A 175 -14.67 -3.21 19.67
C CYS A 175 -14.29 -1.75 19.91
N CYS A 176 -15.02 -1.05 20.78
CA CYS A 176 -14.69 0.32 21.16
C CYS A 176 -13.70 0.36 22.33
N PRO A 177 -12.69 1.27 22.31
CA PRO A 177 -11.72 1.41 23.39
C PRO A 177 -12.39 1.84 24.70
N GLU A 178 -11.70 1.63 25.83
CA GLU A 178 -12.20 1.93 27.17
C GLU A 178 -12.89 3.31 27.25
N ARG A 179 -14.04 3.34 27.93
CA ARG A 179 -14.84 4.56 28.14
C ARG A 179 -15.36 5.19 26.86
N THR A 180 -15.50 4.42 25.79
CA THR A 180 -16.30 4.81 24.63
C THR A 180 -17.45 3.83 24.43
N GLN A 181 -18.53 4.31 23.82
CA GLN A 181 -19.74 3.59 23.50
C GLN A 181 -19.90 3.61 21.98
N PRO A 182 -20.16 2.46 21.37
CA PRO A 182 -20.49 2.40 19.95
C PRO A 182 -21.77 3.19 19.67
N ARG A 183 -21.76 3.97 18.59
CA ARG A 183 -22.95 4.63 18.02
C ARG A 183 -22.93 4.52 16.51
N THR A 184 -24.10 4.68 15.91
CA THR A 184 -24.28 4.69 14.47
C THR A 184 -24.89 6.04 14.07
N ASP A 185 -24.42 6.62 12.96
CA ASP A 185 -25.10 7.78 12.37
C ASP A 185 -26.36 7.36 11.60
N LYS A 186 -26.97 8.31 10.88
CA LYS A 186 -28.17 8.06 10.07
C LYS A 186 -27.91 7.18 8.85
N ASP A 187 -26.67 7.13 8.38
CA ASP A 187 -26.25 6.43 7.17
C ASP A 187 -25.73 5.02 7.47
N GLY A 188 -25.68 4.62 8.74
CA GLY A 188 -25.21 3.30 9.17
C GLY A 188 -23.73 3.25 9.52
N THR A 189 -23.01 4.36 9.45
CA THR A 189 -21.59 4.43 9.79
C THR A 189 -21.40 4.23 11.29
N GLN A 190 -20.49 3.35 11.68
CA GLN A 190 -20.21 3.03 13.07
C GLN A 190 -19.10 3.91 13.64
N PHE A 191 -19.28 4.37 14.88
CA PHE A 191 -18.34 5.23 15.59
C PHE A 191 -18.16 4.76 17.03
N CYS A 192 -16.99 5.03 17.59
CA CYS A 192 -16.76 4.91 19.02
C CYS A 192 -16.82 6.29 19.68
N CYS A 193 -17.78 6.47 20.61
CA CYS A 193 -18.11 7.77 21.18
C CYS A 193 -17.83 7.82 22.67
N PRO A 194 -17.16 8.84 23.22
CA PRO A 194 -17.12 9.02 24.66
C PRO A 194 -18.54 9.25 25.23
N PRO A 195 -18.77 8.99 26.53
CA PRO A 195 -20.04 9.30 27.21
C PRO A 195 -20.50 10.73 26.98
N THR A 196 -19.54 11.65 26.87
CA THR A 196 -19.76 13.07 26.60
C THR A 196 -18.77 13.53 25.55
N GLY A 197 -19.26 14.07 24.43
CA GLY A 197 -18.42 14.60 23.36
C GLY A 197 -18.80 14.09 21.98
N PRO A 198 -18.10 14.54 20.93
CA PRO A 198 -18.28 14.01 19.59
C PRO A 198 -17.75 12.58 19.45
N CYS A 199 -18.26 11.86 18.47
CA CYS A 199 -17.78 10.54 18.10
C CYS A 199 -16.68 10.63 17.05
N CYS A 200 -15.71 9.70 17.07
CA CYS A 200 -14.70 9.56 16.03
C CYS A 200 -14.87 8.26 15.25
N PRO A 201 -14.44 8.23 13.98
CA PRO A 201 -14.32 6.99 13.21
C PRO A 201 -13.44 5.97 13.95
N PHE A 202 -13.61 4.69 13.61
CA PHE A 202 -12.76 3.63 14.16
C PHE A 202 -11.27 3.92 13.92
N GLY A 203 -10.42 3.55 14.89
CA GLY A 203 -8.98 3.85 14.87
C GLY A 203 -8.60 5.30 15.20
N MET A 204 -9.57 6.21 15.30
CA MET A 204 -9.35 7.62 15.59
C MET A 204 -9.77 8.02 17.01
N SER A 205 -9.07 9.01 17.56
CA SER A 205 -9.33 9.62 18.85
C SER A 205 -9.62 11.11 18.72
N ILE A 206 -10.50 11.61 19.59
CA ILE A 206 -10.80 13.05 19.67
C ILE A 206 -9.54 13.76 20.15
N VAL A 207 -9.18 14.84 19.47
CA VAL A 207 -8.07 15.69 19.92
C VAL A 207 -8.55 16.58 21.07
N PRO A 208 -8.03 16.41 22.30
CA PRO A 208 -8.47 17.21 23.43
C PRO A 208 -8.13 18.69 23.21
N LYS A 209 -9.01 19.59 23.63
CA LYS A 209 -8.80 21.06 23.70
C LYS A 209 -8.91 21.83 22.38
N GLN A 210 -9.25 21.20 21.25
CA GLN A 210 -9.56 21.92 20.02
C GLN A 210 -11.00 22.42 19.98
N LYS A 211 -11.23 23.63 19.46
CA LYS A 211 -12.57 24.14 19.16
C LYS A 211 -13.06 23.48 17.87
N GLY A 212 -13.59 22.27 18.01
CA GLY A 212 -14.04 21.48 16.88
C GLY A 212 -14.10 20.02 17.28
N ASN A 213 -15.00 19.27 16.66
CA ASN A 213 -14.97 17.82 16.78
C ASN A 213 -13.94 17.34 15.76
N ILE A 214 -12.68 17.27 16.15
CA ILE A 214 -11.61 16.84 15.25
C ILE A 214 -11.07 15.51 15.75
N CYS A 215 -11.00 14.56 14.85
CA CYS A 215 -10.54 13.20 15.08
C CYS A 215 -9.22 12.99 14.34
N CYS A 216 -8.25 12.42 15.03
CA CYS A 216 -6.98 11.99 14.45
C CYS A 216 -6.76 10.50 14.72
N PRO A 217 -6.05 9.78 13.84
CA PRO A 217 -5.60 8.43 14.14
C PRO A 217 -4.84 8.37 15.46
N THR A 218 -4.88 7.20 16.11
CA THR A 218 -4.19 6.98 17.38
C THR A 218 -2.69 7.25 17.23
N GLY A 219 -2.10 8.06 18.11
CA GLY A 219 -0.70 8.50 18.03
C GLY A 219 -0.50 9.85 17.36
N PHE A 220 -1.43 10.27 16.49
CA PHE A 220 -1.37 11.55 15.82
C PHE A 220 -1.98 12.68 16.67
N LYS A 221 -1.49 13.90 16.42
CA LYS A 221 -1.96 15.14 17.05
C LYS A 221 -2.38 16.13 15.96
N TYR A 222 -3.58 16.69 16.09
CA TYR A 222 -4.03 17.71 15.15
C TYR A 222 -3.19 18.99 15.23
N SER A 223 -2.74 19.46 14.07
CA SER A 223 -2.06 20.76 13.92
C SER A 223 -2.94 21.72 13.11
N PRO A 224 -3.51 22.76 13.73
CA PRO A 224 -4.35 23.74 13.02
C PRO A 224 -3.66 24.43 11.84
N GLU A 225 -2.35 24.62 11.91
CA GLU A 225 -1.54 25.25 10.86
C GLU A 225 -1.44 24.39 9.60
N PHE A 226 -1.58 23.07 9.75
CA PHE A 226 -1.63 22.13 8.64
C PHE A 226 -3.06 21.79 8.24
N GLY A 227 -4.02 21.92 9.15
CA GLY A 227 -5.36 21.38 8.95
C GLY A 227 -5.39 19.84 8.99
N SER A 228 -4.30 19.21 9.43
CA SER A 228 -4.07 17.76 9.38
C SER A 228 -3.57 17.23 10.72
N CYS A 229 -3.54 15.91 10.84
CA CYS A 229 -3.01 15.17 11.97
C CYS A 229 -1.53 14.86 11.74
N LEU A 230 -0.67 15.16 12.72
CA LEU A 230 0.78 14.93 12.63
C LEU A 230 1.27 13.94 13.69
N GLN A 231 2.22 13.09 13.32
CA GLN A 231 2.94 12.21 14.24
C GLN A 231 4.44 12.31 13.99
N ASN A 232 5.22 12.38 15.06
CA ASN A 232 6.67 12.27 15.01
C ASN A 232 7.03 10.78 15.14
N VAL A 233 7.74 10.24 14.16
CA VAL A 233 8.22 8.86 14.13
C VAL A 233 9.73 8.88 14.39
N GLU A 234 10.16 8.16 15.41
CA GLU A 234 11.58 7.98 15.72
C GLU A 234 12.14 6.81 14.90
N ILE A 235 13.20 7.08 14.14
CA ILE A 235 13.86 6.11 13.28
C ILE A 235 15.25 5.82 13.87
N MET A 236 15.45 4.56 14.25
CA MET A 236 16.71 4.09 14.85
C MET A 236 17.78 3.78 13.82
N GLU A 237 17.39 3.34 12.62
CA GLU A 237 18.28 2.92 11.54
C GLU A 237 18.21 3.91 10.36
N ARG A 238 19.37 4.29 9.82
CA ARG A 238 19.45 5.28 8.73
C ARG A 238 18.89 4.69 7.43
N PRO A 239 17.76 5.18 6.88
CA PRO A 239 17.20 4.65 5.66
C PRO A 239 18.15 4.94 4.50
N GLN A 240 18.49 3.92 3.74
CA GLN A 240 19.42 4.06 2.62
C GLN A 240 18.74 4.61 1.36
N THR A 241 17.41 4.52 1.29
CA THR A 241 16.61 4.93 0.14
C THR A 241 15.42 5.78 0.57
N ILE A 242 14.85 6.50 -0.38
CA ILE A 242 13.63 7.29 -0.16
C ILE A 242 12.45 6.39 0.14
N THR A 243 12.32 5.28 -0.59
CA THR A 243 11.27 4.30 -0.32
C THR A 243 11.34 3.82 1.13
N ALA A 244 12.53 3.51 1.64
CA ALA A 244 12.71 3.06 3.02
C ALA A 244 12.35 4.14 4.05
N LEU A 245 12.68 5.41 3.78
CA LEU A 245 12.28 6.52 4.66
C LEU A 245 10.75 6.68 4.68
N ASN A 246 10.12 6.71 3.50
CA ASN A 246 8.68 6.95 3.37
C ASN A 246 7.85 5.81 3.97
N GLN A 247 8.34 4.56 3.90
CA GLN A 247 7.66 3.39 4.46
C GLN A 247 7.25 3.58 5.93
N HIS A 248 8.07 4.30 6.72
CA HIS A 248 7.74 4.61 8.11
C HIS A 248 6.46 5.44 8.30
N CYS A 249 6.08 6.25 7.31
CA CYS A 249 4.80 6.96 7.30
C CYS A 249 3.69 6.10 6.68
N TRP A 250 3.98 5.37 5.61
CA TRP A 250 3.00 4.51 4.93
C TRP A 250 2.48 3.39 5.83
N ASP A 251 3.33 2.80 6.68
CA ASP A 251 2.92 1.82 7.70
C ASP A 251 1.89 2.36 8.72
N LEU A 252 1.69 3.69 8.74
CA LEU A 252 0.75 4.40 9.60
C LEU A 252 -0.44 4.99 8.82
N ASP A 253 -0.66 4.58 7.57
CA ASP A 253 -1.64 5.19 6.64
C ASP A 253 -1.46 6.72 6.56
N ALA A 254 -0.21 7.16 6.45
CA ALA A 254 0.19 8.56 6.46
C ALA A 254 1.29 8.84 5.43
N GLU A 255 1.54 10.11 5.17
CA GLU A 255 2.57 10.59 4.24
C GLU A 255 3.64 11.42 4.96
N PRO A 256 4.88 11.47 4.48
CA PRO A 256 5.88 12.41 4.99
C PRO A 256 5.38 13.87 4.90
N VAL A 257 5.67 14.68 5.92
CA VAL A 257 5.07 16.02 6.05
C VAL A 257 5.43 16.95 4.90
N LYS A 258 4.41 17.60 4.33
CA LYS A 258 4.50 18.68 3.35
C LYS A 258 4.43 20.05 4.05
N ILE A 259 5.36 20.96 3.76
CA ILE A 259 5.41 22.31 4.35
C ILE A 259 5.21 23.37 3.27
N GLU A 260 4.05 24.01 3.25
CA GLU A 260 3.61 24.95 2.22
C GLU A 260 3.79 26.42 2.61
N ASN A 261 4.09 26.72 3.87
CA ASN A 261 4.28 28.09 4.33
C ASN A 261 5.15 28.21 5.60
N ARG A 262 5.48 29.45 5.96
CA ARG A 262 6.31 29.78 7.13
C ARG A 262 5.68 29.34 8.45
N GLU A 263 4.36 29.42 8.59
CA GLU A 263 3.65 29.11 9.83
C GLU A 263 3.72 27.61 10.13
N GLN A 264 3.45 26.78 9.12
CA GLN A 264 3.67 25.34 9.15
C GLN A 264 5.11 25.00 9.50
N ASN A 265 6.08 25.65 8.83
CA ASN A 265 7.50 25.41 9.09
C ASN A 265 7.89 25.70 10.55
N GLN A 266 7.25 26.65 11.23
CA GLN A 266 7.56 26.97 12.63
C GLN A 266 7.04 25.92 13.62
N LYS A 267 6.10 25.06 13.21
CA LYS A 267 5.46 24.06 14.08
C LYS A 267 6.15 22.70 14.08
N ILE A 268 6.95 22.43 13.04
CA ILE A 268 7.72 21.19 12.94
C ILE A 268 8.93 21.25 13.89
N PRO A 269 9.28 20.16 14.60
CA PRO A 269 10.52 20.09 15.39
C PRO A 269 11.76 20.01 14.48
N GLN A 270 12.93 19.74 15.05
CA GLN A 270 14.04 19.27 14.22
C GLN A 270 13.71 17.87 13.72
N ALA A 271 13.61 17.69 12.40
CA ALA A 271 13.17 16.43 11.80
C ALA A 271 13.54 16.37 10.32
N ILE A 272 13.61 15.16 9.77
CA ILE A 272 13.48 14.91 8.34
C ILE A 272 12.04 15.23 7.93
N ILE A 273 11.89 15.94 6.81
CA ILE A 273 10.60 16.34 6.23
C ILE A 273 10.39 15.64 4.89
N GLY A 274 9.16 15.67 4.36
CA GLY A 274 8.81 14.98 3.11
C GLY A 274 9.35 15.60 1.82
N LEU A 275 10.24 16.58 1.88
CA LEU A 275 10.87 17.15 0.68
C LEU A 275 12.10 16.32 0.32
N GLN A 276 12.15 15.79 -0.90
CA GLN A 276 13.22 14.88 -1.33
C GLN A 276 13.36 14.85 -2.86
N ILE A 277 14.45 14.29 -3.38
CA ILE A 277 14.63 14.07 -4.83
C ILE A 277 14.22 12.63 -5.15
N PRO A 278 13.15 12.36 -5.94
CA PRO A 278 12.68 10.99 -6.20
C PRO A 278 13.77 10.03 -6.65
N GLU A 279 13.58 8.73 -6.37
CA GLU A 279 14.50 7.68 -6.87
C GLU A 279 14.65 7.78 -8.39
N ASP A 280 15.84 7.45 -8.89
CA ASP A 280 16.22 7.51 -10.31
C ASP A 280 16.26 8.93 -10.94
N ILE A 281 16.03 9.98 -10.17
CA ILE A 281 16.22 11.36 -10.60
C ILE A 281 17.59 11.85 -10.12
N ALA A 282 18.40 12.34 -11.07
CA ALA A 282 19.71 12.92 -10.75
C ALA A 282 19.55 14.10 -9.79
N TRP A 283 20.52 14.29 -8.89
CA TRP A 283 20.49 15.41 -7.99
C TRP A 283 20.43 16.75 -8.74
N GLY A 284 19.54 17.63 -8.27
CA GLY A 284 19.39 18.98 -8.79
C GLY A 284 18.48 19.80 -7.90
N VAL A 285 18.81 21.07 -7.71
CA VAL A 285 18.02 22.01 -6.89
C VAL A 285 16.55 22.05 -7.33
N ASP A 286 16.29 21.96 -8.63
CA ASP A 286 14.95 21.97 -9.22
C ASP A 286 14.24 20.60 -9.20
N ASN A 287 14.90 19.55 -8.69
CA ASN A 287 14.37 18.18 -8.68
C ASN A 287 13.76 17.76 -7.34
N PHE A 288 13.81 18.62 -6.31
CA PHE A 288 13.10 18.36 -5.05
C PHE A 288 11.58 18.34 -5.25
N ARG A 289 10.92 17.33 -4.69
CA ARG A 289 9.48 17.07 -4.74
C ARG A 289 8.97 16.70 -3.35
N TRP A 290 7.72 17.05 -3.08
CA TRP A 290 7.03 16.56 -1.89
C TRP A 290 6.64 15.09 -2.06
N ALA A 291 7.01 14.24 -1.11
CA ALA A 291 6.70 12.82 -1.12
C ALA A 291 5.20 12.53 -1.25
N SER A 292 4.37 13.35 -0.61
CA SER A 292 2.93 13.16 -0.50
C SER A 292 2.15 13.31 -1.81
N ASP A 293 2.63 14.12 -2.75
CA ASP A 293 1.88 14.47 -3.97
C ASP A 293 2.76 14.75 -5.20
N ASN A 294 4.06 14.50 -5.10
CA ASN A 294 5.06 14.78 -6.13
C ASN A 294 5.07 16.24 -6.63
N SER A 295 4.54 17.19 -5.85
CA SER A 295 4.50 18.60 -6.25
C SER A 295 5.85 19.30 -6.02
N VAL A 296 6.12 20.33 -6.82
CA VAL A 296 7.27 21.23 -6.65
C VAL A 296 7.01 22.15 -5.43
N PRO A 297 8.01 22.39 -4.56
CA PRO A 297 7.82 23.26 -3.40
C PRO A 297 7.51 24.70 -3.81
N THR A 298 6.38 25.23 -3.36
CA THR A 298 6.02 26.65 -3.48
C THR A 298 6.61 27.50 -2.35
N PHE A 299 7.02 26.84 -1.26
CA PHE A 299 7.71 27.44 -0.12
C PHE A 299 8.97 26.64 0.17
N THR A 300 10.09 27.33 0.34
CA THR A 300 11.34 26.74 0.83
C THR A 300 11.93 27.61 1.93
N HIS A 301 12.66 26.97 2.85
CA HIS A 301 13.35 27.69 3.91
C HIS A 301 14.78 27.18 4.12
N TRP A 302 15.49 27.00 3.01
CA TRP A 302 16.90 26.68 2.96
C TRP A 302 17.72 27.62 3.85
N LYS A 303 18.77 27.05 4.47
CA LYS A 303 19.85 27.84 5.05
C LYS A 303 20.64 28.50 3.92
N ASP A 304 21.29 29.63 4.21
CA ASP A 304 22.17 30.31 3.26
C ASP A 304 23.23 29.33 2.73
N GLY A 305 23.25 29.16 1.41
CA GLY A 305 24.12 28.21 0.71
C GLY A 305 23.48 26.87 0.36
N GLU A 306 22.29 26.54 0.88
CA GLU A 306 21.57 25.29 0.60
C GLU A 306 20.47 25.46 -0.49
N PRO A 307 20.06 24.38 -1.16
CA PRO A 307 20.67 23.05 -1.14
C PRO A 307 21.97 23.02 -1.96
N ASN A 308 22.97 22.27 -1.51
CA ASN A 308 24.32 22.38 -2.06
C ASN A 308 24.91 21.10 -2.65
N ASN A 309 24.25 19.94 -2.46
CA ASN A 309 24.82 18.62 -2.69
C ASN A 309 26.25 18.56 -2.18
N HIS A 310 26.45 18.44 -0.88
CA HIS A 310 27.77 18.23 -0.31
C HIS A 310 28.22 16.80 -0.63
N ASN A 311 28.37 16.51 -1.92
CA ASN A 311 28.63 15.22 -2.51
C ASN A 311 30.09 14.89 -2.23
N ASN A 312 30.31 14.34 -1.04
CA ASN A 312 31.52 13.60 -0.78
C ASN A 312 31.41 12.30 -1.58
N GLU A 313 32.42 11.99 -2.40
CA GLU A 313 32.49 10.81 -3.28
C GLU A 313 32.12 9.49 -2.57
N THR A 314 32.22 9.46 -1.23
CA THR A 314 31.90 8.28 -0.40
C THR A 314 30.46 8.19 0.11
N LEU A 315 29.71 9.30 0.15
CA LEU A 315 28.36 9.32 0.75
C LEU A 315 27.25 9.27 -0.32
N GLY A 316 27.52 9.78 -1.52
CA GLY A 316 26.52 9.93 -2.57
C GLY A 316 25.70 11.21 -2.43
N ASP A 317 24.64 11.32 -3.23
CA ASP A 317 23.83 12.54 -3.34
C ASP A 317 23.02 12.82 -2.05
N GLU A 318 22.83 14.10 -1.74
CA GLU A 318 22.02 14.59 -0.64
C GLU A 318 20.54 14.69 -1.06
N ILE A 319 19.83 13.56 -0.96
CA ILE A 319 18.46 13.43 -1.49
C ILE A 319 17.36 13.69 -0.46
N PHE A 320 17.69 13.77 0.83
CA PHE A 320 16.74 14.05 1.92
C PHE A 320 16.83 15.49 2.39
N VAL A 321 15.82 15.97 3.11
CA VAL A 321 15.85 17.31 3.71
C VAL A 321 15.67 17.25 5.22
N LEU A 322 16.68 17.77 5.94
CA LEU A 322 16.64 17.97 7.38
C LEU A 322 16.22 19.40 7.71
N ARG A 323 15.12 19.55 8.44
CA ARG A 323 14.76 20.82 9.09
C ARG A 323 15.47 20.91 10.45
N SER A 324 16.28 21.95 10.64
CA SER A 324 16.95 22.24 11.92
C SER A 324 16.03 22.91 12.96
N LYS A 325 16.49 23.04 14.21
CA LYS A 325 15.75 23.74 15.28
C LYS A 325 15.41 25.20 14.96
N SER A 326 16.22 25.88 14.14
CA SER A 326 15.94 27.26 13.69
C SER A 326 14.87 27.33 12.58
N GLY A 327 14.41 26.17 12.10
CA GLY A 327 13.50 26.06 10.97
C GLY A 327 14.16 26.23 9.61
N LYS A 328 15.50 26.27 9.55
CA LYS A 328 16.26 26.25 8.30
C LYS A 328 16.47 24.83 7.79
N TRP A 329 16.44 24.67 6.47
CA TRP A 329 16.54 23.38 5.80
C TRP A 329 17.93 23.15 5.22
N PHE A 330 18.32 21.87 5.17
CA PHE A 330 19.58 21.35 4.66
C PHE A 330 19.23 20.14 3.81
N ASP A 331 19.77 20.04 2.60
CA ASP A 331 19.85 18.74 1.95
C ASP A 331 20.88 17.90 2.70
N VAL A 332 20.57 16.62 2.88
CA VAL A 332 21.42 15.70 3.62
C VAL A 332 21.40 14.33 2.96
N ASN A 333 22.53 13.65 3.03
CA ASN A 333 22.61 12.22 2.76
C ASN A 333 22.26 11.45 4.04
N SER A 334 21.53 10.32 3.95
CA SER A 334 21.14 9.57 5.15
C SER A 334 22.32 9.01 5.95
N ASN A 335 23.49 8.83 5.32
CA ASN A 335 24.68 8.31 5.97
C ASN A 335 25.52 9.38 6.68
N THR A 336 25.14 10.65 6.63
CA THR A 336 25.87 11.70 7.32
C THR A 336 25.71 11.62 8.85
N ASP A 337 26.81 11.83 9.58
CA ASP A 337 26.79 11.92 11.04
C ASP A 337 26.12 13.19 11.59
N PHE A 338 25.76 14.11 10.68
CA PHE A 338 25.03 15.32 11.03
C PHE A 338 23.58 15.06 11.44
N ILE A 339 22.97 13.93 11.01
CA ILE A 339 21.61 13.58 11.42
C ILE A 339 21.67 12.81 12.76
N PRO A 340 21.07 13.34 13.85
CA PRO A 340 21.07 12.67 15.13
C PRO A 340 20.29 11.35 15.08
N THR A 341 20.74 10.35 15.83
CA THR A 341 20.01 9.10 16.08
C THR A 341 19.44 9.11 17.51
N PRO A 342 18.14 8.84 17.72
CA PRO A 342 17.14 8.56 16.70
C PRO A 342 16.87 9.78 15.82
N MET A 343 16.67 9.51 14.53
CA MET A 343 16.18 10.53 13.61
C MET A 343 14.69 10.70 13.86
N VAL A 344 14.17 11.90 13.64
CA VAL A 344 12.73 12.14 13.71
C VAL A 344 12.24 12.39 12.30
N LEU A 345 11.29 11.60 11.84
CA LEU A 345 10.48 11.86 10.65
C LEU A 345 9.13 12.39 11.12
N VAL A 346 8.56 13.37 10.42
CA VAL A 346 7.18 13.80 10.70
C VAL A 346 6.27 13.27 9.61
N CYS A 347 5.28 12.49 10.01
CA CYS A 347 4.23 11.98 9.15
C CYS A 347 2.95 12.81 9.33
N MET A 348 2.18 12.97 8.27
CA MET A 348 0.91 13.68 8.23
C MET A 348 -0.17 12.82 7.60
N THR A 349 -1.38 12.94 8.11
CA THR A 349 -2.58 12.28 7.59
C THR A 349 -3.78 13.18 7.80
N ASP A 350 -4.86 12.93 7.09
CA ASP A 350 -6.05 13.78 7.12
C ASP A 350 -6.77 13.72 8.47
N ALA A 351 -7.37 14.84 8.84
CA ALA A 351 -8.20 14.94 10.02
C ALA A 351 -9.66 14.65 9.68
N ALA A 352 -10.34 13.82 10.47
CA ALA A 352 -11.77 13.57 10.29
C ALA A 352 -12.61 14.51 11.14
N SER A 353 -13.78 14.88 10.62
CA SER A 353 -14.81 15.59 11.39
C SER A 353 -15.49 14.61 12.34
N GLY A 354 -15.53 14.94 13.62
CA GLY A 354 -16.22 14.16 14.63
C GLY A 354 -17.73 14.40 14.60
N TYR A 355 -18.48 13.31 14.70
CA TYR A 355 -19.93 13.32 14.63
C TYR A 355 -20.57 13.76 15.96
N ARG A 356 -21.57 14.64 15.91
CA ARG A 356 -22.44 14.97 17.05
C ARG A 356 -23.84 14.44 16.77
N GLY A 357 -24.15 13.30 17.36
CA GLY A 357 -25.49 12.72 17.40
C GLY A 357 -26.39 13.38 18.42
#